data_AF-A0A511XJR7-F1
#
_entry.id   AF-A0A511XJR7-F1
#
_cell.length_a   1.000
_cell.length_b   1.000
_cell.length_c   1.000
_cell.angle_alpha   90.00
_cell.angle_beta   90.00
_cell.angle_gamma   90.00
#
_symmetry.space_group_name_H-M   'P 1'
#
loop_
_entity.id
_entity.type
_entity.pdbx_description
1 polymer ?
#
loop_
_entity_poly.entity_id
_entity_poly.type
_entity_poly.pdbx_seq_one_letter_code
_entity_poly.pdbx_strand_id
1 'polypeptide(L)'
;MTIRIKEYCFIMSQRSDGMDMATFGKFSASSRNGASCKLARALVDAGAPDAPVRLMRGGRPVITCPSLRTLSEQTFTEATGHPRMVKWVPHPMAEGVG
;
A
#
# COMPACT_ATOMS: atom_id res chain seq x y z
N MET A 1 14.21 23.09 -0.58
CA MET A 1 14.54 22.20 -1.71
C MET A 1 13.42 21.16 -1.83
N THR A 2 12.44 21.40 -2.70
CA THR A 2 11.26 20.52 -2.81
C THR A 2 11.61 19.33 -3.68
N ILE A 3 11.83 18.16 -3.06
CA ILE A 3 12.09 16.92 -3.78
C ILE A 3 10.81 16.59 -4.56
N ARG A 4 10.85 16.77 -5.89
CA ARG A 4 9.76 16.35 -6.78
C ARG A 4 9.89 14.85 -7.01
N ILE A 5 9.14 14.07 -6.23
CA ILE A 5 8.98 12.64 -6.52
C ILE A 5 8.18 12.52 -7.81
N LYS A 6 8.79 11.98 -8.86
CA LYS A 6 8.13 11.74 -10.16
C LYS A 6 7.30 10.45 -10.16
N GLU A 7 7.74 9.47 -9.37
CA GLU A 7 7.11 8.16 -9.24
C GLU A 7 7.64 7.48 -7.97
N TYR A 8 6.79 6.73 -7.28
CA TYR A 8 7.16 5.81 -6.20
C TYR A 8 7.33 4.40 -6.75
N CYS A 9 8.45 3.75 -6.44
CA CYS A 9 8.68 2.34 -6.79
C CYS A 9 8.58 1.46 -5.55
N PHE A 10 7.44 0.80 -5.36
CA PHE A 10 7.25 -0.12 -4.24
C PHE A 10 7.77 -1.49 -4.62
N ILE A 11 8.64 -2.07 -3.80
CA ILE A 11 9.12 -3.43 -4.00
C ILE A 11 8.22 -4.38 -3.22
N MET A 12 7.60 -5.31 -3.92
CA MET A 12 6.74 -6.36 -3.40
C MET A 12 7.54 -7.65 -3.25
N SER A 13 7.52 -8.23 -2.06
CA SER A 13 8.07 -9.55 -1.75
C SER A 13 7.08 -10.35 -0.93
N GLN A 14 7.19 -11.68 -1.00
CA GLN A 14 6.43 -12.59 -0.15
C GLN A 14 7.31 -12.99 1.03
N ARG A 15 6.77 -12.90 2.25
CA ARG A 15 7.43 -13.37 3.47
C ARG A 15 7.18 -14.87 3.65
N SER A 16 8.04 -15.51 4.45
CA SER A 16 7.96 -16.94 4.78
C SER A 16 6.69 -17.32 5.56
N ASP A 17 6.03 -16.35 6.20
CA ASP A 17 4.76 -16.49 6.92
C ASP A 17 3.53 -16.38 6.00
N GLY A 18 3.74 -16.30 4.68
CA GLY A 18 2.67 -16.17 3.68
C GLY A 18 2.12 -14.76 3.53
N MET A 19 2.65 -13.75 4.23
CA MET A 19 2.24 -12.35 4.06
C MET A 19 2.97 -11.68 2.91
N ASP A 20 2.28 -10.76 2.22
CA ASP A 20 2.95 -9.82 1.31
C ASP A 20 3.62 -8.70 2.11
N MET A 21 4.78 -8.26 1.61
CA MET A 21 5.53 -7.13 2.13
C MET A 21 5.79 -6.14 0.99
N ALA A 22 5.50 -4.87 1.25
CA ALA A 22 5.80 -3.76 0.37
C ALA A 22 6.87 -2.87 1.01
N THR A 23 7.87 -2.44 0.25
CA THR A 23 8.92 -1.53 0.73
C THR A 23 9.16 -0.35 -0.21
N PHE A 24 9.50 0.80 0.37
CA PHE A 24 9.96 1.99 -0.34
C PHE A 24 10.91 2.80 0.57
N GLY A 25 12.19 2.86 0.21
CA GLY A 25 13.22 3.50 1.04
C GLY A 25 13.26 2.88 2.44
N LYS A 26 13.07 3.71 3.48
CA LYS A 26 12.98 3.26 4.89
C LYS A 26 11.60 2.75 5.31
N PHE A 27 10.58 2.94 4.47
CA PHE A 27 9.21 2.55 4.80
C PHE A 27 8.97 1.11 4.36
N SER A 28 8.29 0.35 5.21
CA SER A 28 7.85 -1.00 4.89
C SER A 28 6.50 -1.29 5.53
N ALA A 29 5.70 -2.12 4.87
CA ALA A 29 4.44 -2.59 5.41
C ALA A 29 4.23 -4.05 5.01
N SER A 30 3.78 -4.86 5.95
CA SER A 30 3.29 -6.21 5.68
C SER A 30 1.78 -6.30 5.88
N SER A 31 1.14 -7.09 5.04
CA SER A 31 -0.27 -7.44 5.13
C SER A 31 -0.52 -8.75 4.36
N ARG A 32 -1.49 -9.55 4.80
CA ARG A 32 -2.00 -10.66 3.97
C ARG A 32 -2.61 -10.13 2.68
N ASN A 33 -3.34 -9.03 2.77
CA ASN A 33 -4.01 -8.38 1.65
C ASN A 33 -3.71 -6.87 1.66
N GLY A 34 -3.11 -6.35 0.58
CA GLY A 34 -2.88 -4.91 0.42
C GLY A 34 -1.70 -4.31 1.17
N ALA A 35 -0.56 -5.02 1.21
CA ALA A 35 0.69 -4.48 1.77
C ALA A 35 1.11 -3.15 1.09
N SER A 36 0.92 -3.05 -0.23
CA SER A 36 1.14 -1.83 -1.01
C SER A 36 0.22 -0.67 -0.57
N CYS A 37 -1.07 -0.93 -0.37
CA CYS A 37 -2.02 0.07 0.12
C CYS A 37 -1.70 0.55 1.53
N LYS A 38 -1.21 -0.34 2.40
CA LYS A 38 -0.78 0.01 3.76
C LYS A 38 0.48 0.86 3.75
N LEU A 39 1.44 0.54 2.87
CA LEU A 39 2.63 1.36 2.66
C LEU A 39 2.26 2.74 2.10
N ALA A 40 1.33 2.81 1.15
CA ALA A 40 0.85 4.07 0.59
C ALA A 40 0.24 4.98 1.67
N ARG A 41 -0.57 4.42 2.58
CA ARG A 41 -1.09 5.15 3.75
C ARG A 41 0.02 5.68 4.64
N ALA A 42 0.99 4.85 5.01
CA ALA A 42 2.10 5.27 5.85
C ALA A 42 2.91 6.42 5.23
N LEU A 43 3.06 6.43 3.90
CA LEU A 43 3.72 7.54 3.18
C LEU A 43 2.85 8.80 3.16
N VAL A 44 1.56 8.69 2.89
CA VAL A 44 0.63 9.82 2.93
C VAL A 44 0.56 10.44 4.33
N ASP A 45 0.48 9.61 5.37
CA ASP A 45 0.47 10.05 6.78
C ASP A 45 1.81 10.72 7.17
N ALA A 46 2.91 10.31 6.56
CA ALA A 46 4.22 10.94 6.72
C ALA A 46 4.37 12.25 5.91
N GLY A 47 3.32 12.70 5.21
CA GLY A 47 3.33 13.93 4.41
C GLY A 47 4.00 13.79 3.04
N ALA A 48 4.12 12.58 2.51
CA ALA A 48 4.70 12.36 1.20
C ALA A 48 3.83 13.00 0.09
N PRO A 49 4.43 13.67 -0.92
CA PRO A 49 3.68 14.29 -2.01
C PRO A 49 2.97 13.24 -2.85
N ASP A 50 1.82 13.59 -3.43
CA ASP A 50 1.12 12.68 -4.34
C ASP A 50 1.89 12.52 -5.67
N ALA A 51 2.06 11.27 -6.11
CA ALA A 51 2.69 10.91 -7.37
C ALA A 51 2.28 9.48 -7.77
N PRO A 52 2.48 9.06 -9.04
CA PRO A 52 2.25 7.69 -9.47
C PRO A 52 3.05 6.67 -8.64
N VAL A 53 2.47 5.47 -8.47
CA VAL A 53 3.09 4.35 -7.77
C VAL A 53 3.24 3.18 -8.74
N ARG A 54 4.43 2.61 -8.79
CA ARG A 54 4.76 1.39 -9.54
C ARG A 54 5.08 0.28 -8.55
N LEU A 55 4.29 -0.79 -8.58
CA LEU A 55 4.56 -2.00 -7.81
C LEU A 55 5.51 -2.89 -8.63
N MET A 56 6.62 -3.25 -8.03
CA MET A 56 7.66 -4.10 -8.61
C MET A 56 7.69 -5.43 -7.86
N ARG A 57 7.61 -6.57 -8.55
CA ARG A 57 7.79 -7.91 -7.95
C ARG A 57 8.84 -8.67 -8.75
N GLY A 58 9.87 -9.19 -8.09
CA GLY A 58 10.98 -9.88 -8.76
C GLY A 58 11.68 -9.02 -9.82
N GLY A 59 11.80 -7.71 -9.59
CA GLY A 59 12.42 -6.77 -10.54
C GLY A 59 11.56 -6.36 -11.73
N ARG A 60 10.30 -6.82 -11.82
CA ARG A 60 9.38 -6.48 -12.91
C ARG A 60 8.20 -5.65 -12.41
N PRO A 61 7.73 -4.65 -13.17
CA PRO A 61 6.51 -3.92 -12.84
C PRO A 61 5.31 -4.86 -12.98
N VAL A 62 4.50 -4.96 -11.94
CA VAL A 62 3.28 -5.78 -11.93
C VAL A 62 2.01 -4.93 -11.99
N ILE A 63 2.02 -3.77 -11.34
CA ILE A 63 0.87 -2.86 -11.27
C ILE A 63 1.39 -1.42 -11.26
N THR A 64 0.71 -0.54 -11.99
CA THR A 64 0.89 0.91 -11.89
C THR A 64 -0.39 1.56 -11.38
N CYS A 65 -0.24 2.46 -10.42
CA CYS A 65 -1.31 3.28 -9.87
C CYS A 65 -0.98 4.75 -10.17
N PRO A 66 -1.94 5.55 -10.66
CA PRO A 66 -1.67 6.93 -11.06
C PRO A 66 -1.44 7.89 -9.89
N SER A 67 -1.85 7.51 -8.67
CA SER A 67 -1.77 8.35 -7.47
C SER A 67 -1.50 7.52 -6.22
N LEU A 68 -0.56 7.98 -5.41
CA LEU A 68 -0.26 7.46 -4.08
C LEU A 68 -1.46 7.61 -3.16
N ARG A 69 -2.14 8.76 -3.24
CA ARG A 69 -3.35 9.04 -2.45
C ARG A 69 -4.49 8.11 -2.83
N THR A 70 -4.72 7.86 -4.13
CA THR A 70 -5.73 6.87 -4.54
C THR A 70 -5.40 5.47 -4.01
N LEU A 71 -4.13 5.07 -4.05
CA LEU A 71 -3.71 3.76 -3.53
C LEU A 71 -3.85 3.66 -2.00
N SER A 72 -3.68 4.76 -1.28
CA SER A 72 -3.82 4.80 0.18
C SER A 72 -5.27 4.64 0.65
N GLU A 73 -6.22 5.10 -0.16
CA GLU A 73 -7.66 4.99 0.10
C GLU A 73 -8.26 3.62 -0.24
N GLN A 74 -7.43 2.68 -0.71
CA GLN A 74 -7.88 1.36 -1.18
C GLN A 74 -7.32 0.24 -0.30
N THR A 75 -7.94 -0.94 -0.41
CA THR A 75 -7.41 -2.20 0.12
C THR A 75 -7.88 -3.35 -0.78
N PHE A 76 -7.24 -4.51 -0.65
CA PHE A 76 -7.69 -5.72 -1.31
C PHE A 76 -8.53 -6.55 -0.34
N THR A 77 -9.64 -7.09 -0.83
CA THR A 77 -10.46 -8.07 -0.11
C THR A 77 -10.52 -9.37 -0.91
N GLU A 78 -10.44 -10.49 -0.20
CA GLU A 78 -10.54 -11.86 -0.75
C GLU A 78 -11.93 -12.47 -0.53
N ALA A 79 -12.94 -11.67 -0.17
CA ALA A 79 -14.24 -12.14 0.32
C ALA A 79 -15.00 -13.11 -0.60
N THR A 80 -14.65 -13.22 -1.89
CA THR A 80 -15.36 -14.09 -2.84
C THR A 80 -14.44 -14.72 -3.91
N GLY A 81 -13.28 -15.24 -3.51
CA GLY A 81 -12.43 -16.09 -4.38
C GLY A 81 -11.60 -15.38 -5.45
N HIS A 82 -11.78 -14.06 -5.62
CA HIS A 82 -10.93 -13.21 -6.46
C HIS A 82 -10.54 -11.95 -5.69
N PRO A 83 -9.27 -11.51 -5.74
CA PRO A 83 -8.86 -10.28 -5.10
C PRO A 83 -9.58 -9.10 -5.76
N ARG A 84 -10.41 -8.40 -4.96
CA ARG A 84 -11.08 -7.17 -5.39
C ARG A 84 -10.53 -5.99 -4.63
N MET A 85 -10.36 -4.88 -5.35
CA MET A 85 -9.98 -3.61 -4.76
C MET A 85 -11.24 -2.95 -4.21
N VAL A 86 -11.24 -2.62 -2.93
CA VAL A 86 -12.34 -1.94 -2.25
C VAL A 86 -11.82 -0.68 -1.57
N LYS A 87 -12.71 0.28 -1.34
CA LYS A 87 -12.37 1.46 -0.54
C LYS A 87 -11.98 0.99 0.85
N TRP A 88 -10.81 1.42 1.31
CA TRP A 88 -10.42 1.19 2.69
C TRP A 88 -11.28 2.06 3.60
N VAL A 89 -11.93 1.41 4.55
CA VAL A 89 -12.63 2.08 5.64
C VAL A 89 -11.81 1.79 6.89
N PRO A 90 -11.35 2.81 7.63
CA PRO A 90 -10.81 2.57 8.97
C PRO A 90 -11.92 1.86 9.76
N HIS A 91 -11.63 0.67 10.28
CA HIS A 91 -12.51 0.15 11.32
C HIS A 91 -12.56 1.21 12.41
N PRO A 92 -13.74 1.74 12.78
CA PRO A 92 -13.83 2.54 13.99
C PRO A 92 -13.22 1.68 15.08
N MET A 93 -12.21 2.20 15.77
CA MET A 93 -11.82 1.60 17.04
C MET A 93 -13.11 1.40 17.82
N ALA A 94 -13.31 0.21 18.36
CA ALA A 94 -14.30 0.03 19.41
C ALA A 94 -13.86 0.93 20.58
N GLU A 95 -14.25 2.20 20.55
CA GLU A 95 -14.39 3.03 21.74
C GLU A 95 -15.57 2.42 22.50
N GLY A 96 -15.28 1.47 23.38
CA GLY A 96 -16.33 0.84 24.18
C GLY A 96 -15.93 -0.47 24.82
N VAL A 97 -15.09 -0.39 25.85
CA VAL A 97 -15.30 -1.08 27.15
C VAL A 97 -14.43 -0.37 28.19
N GLY A 98 -15.02 0.66 28.79
CA GLY A 98 -14.68 1.17 30.12
C GLY A 98 -15.89 0.99 31.01
#